data_AF-F3G834-F1
#
_entry.id   AF-F3G834-F1
#
_cell.length_a   1.000
_cell.length_b   1.000
_cell.length_c   1.000
_cell.angle_alpha   90.00
_cell.angle_beta   90.00
_cell.angle_gamma   90.00
#
_symmetry.space_group_name_H-M   'P 1'
#
loop_
_entity.id
_entity.type
_entity.pdbx_description
1 polymer ?
#
loop_
_entity_poly.entity_id
_entity_poly.type
_entity_poly.pdbx_seq_one_letter_code
_entity_poly.pdbx_strand_id
1 'polypeptide(L)'
;MAKTDAQIHRQARLQNPTVKSHLAYILLSGFALMVMYTLLRIGLLVYNREMIGDTPASTFLEALFNGTRFDLRLTVYLLIPLVLSLFSARAMAARGFFRFWLTLVGSITLFF
;
A
#
# COMPACT_ATOMS: atom_id res chain seq x y z
N MET A 1 15.93 -31.12 -24.06
CA MET A 1 15.12 -31.47 -22.88
C MET A 1 15.70 -30.92 -21.57
N ALA A 2 16.95 -31.19 -21.19
CA ALA A 2 17.52 -30.73 -19.91
C ALA A 2 17.47 -29.21 -19.61
N LYS A 3 17.55 -28.32 -20.63
CA LYS A 3 17.41 -26.87 -20.43
C LYS A 3 15.98 -26.47 -20.03
N THR A 4 14.98 -27.20 -20.51
CA THR A 4 13.56 -26.96 -20.24
C THR A 4 13.23 -27.32 -18.79
N ASP A 5 13.71 -28.46 -18.29
CA ASP A 5 13.50 -28.89 -16.89
C ASP A 5 14.19 -27.95 -15.88
N ALA A 6 15.40 -27.48 -16.20
CA ALA A 6 16.10 -26.49 -15.37
C ALA A 6 15.37 -25.13 -15.35
N GLN A 7 14.74 -24.72 -16.44
CA GLN A 7 13.91 -23.52 -16.51
C GLN A 7 12.61 -23.68 -15.72
N ILE A 8 11.95 -24.83 -15.82
CA ILE A 8 10.73 -25.16 -15.08
C ILE A 8 11.02 -25.19 -13.58
N HIS A 9 12.12 -25.80 -13.13
CA HIS A 9 12.51 -25.79 -11.72
C HIS A 9 12.94 -24.40 -11.22
N ARG A 10 13.59 -23.58 -12.05
CA ARG A 10 13.85 -22.16 -11.71
C ARG A 10 12.56 -21.37 -11.59
N GLN A 11 11.62 -21.53 -12.52
CA GLN A 11 10.32 -20.88 -12.47
C GLN A 11 9.50 -21.35 -11.27
N ALA A 12 9.50 -22.64 -10.95
CA ALA A 12 8.84 -23.20 -9.76
C ALA A 12 9.47 -22.66 -8.46
N ARG A 13 10.80 -22.51 -8.41
CA ARG A 13 11.50 -21.90 -7.26
C ARG A 13 11.22 -20.40 -7.12
N LEU A 14 11.08 -19.68 -8.24
CA LEU A 14 10.64 -18.28 -8.27
C LEU A 14 9.14 -18.12 -7.91
N GLN A 15 8.35 -19.16 -8.16
CA GLN A 15 6.92 -19.20 -7.87
C GLN A 15 6.59 -19.61 -6.44
N ASN A 16 7.53 -20.11 -5.65
CA ASN A 16 7.29 -20.36 -4.23
C ASN A 16 7.25 -19.00 -3.50
N PRO A 17 6.06 -18.51 -3.09
CA PRO A 17 6.00 -17.27 -2.36
C PRO A 17 6.62 -17.49 -0.98
N THR A 18 7.86 -17.04 -0.79
CA THR A 18 8.47 -17.03 0.53
C THR A 18 7.74 -16.00 1.38
N VAL A 19 7.46 -16.33 2.65
CA VAL A 19 6.84 -15.42 3.63
C VAL A 19 7.55 -14.06 3.67
N LYS A 20 8.89 -14.05 3.56
CA LYS A 20 9.70 -12.81 3.49
C LYS A 20 9.33 -11.92 2.30
N SER A 21 9.16 -12.47 1.11
CA SER A 21 8.82 -11.69 -0.09
C SER A 21 7.38 -11.18 -0.03
N HIS A 22 6.47 -11.94 0.58
CA HIS A 22 5.10 -11.50 0.80
C HIS A 22 5.01 -10.42 1.88
N LEU A 23 5.76 -10.53 2.97
CA LEU A 23 5.84 -9.50 4.00
C LEU A 23 6.42 -8.19 3.45
N ALA A 24 7.51 -8.27 2.67
CA ALA A 24 8.08 -7.12 1.98
C ALA A 24 7.04 -6.45 1.07
N TYR A 25 6.25 -7.25 0.33
CA TYR A 25 5.18 -6.74 -0.51
C TYR A 25 4.08 -6.02 0.29
N ILE A 26 3.64 -6.57 1.43
CA ILE A 26 2.67 -5.91 2.31
C ILE A 26 3.21 -4.56 2.78
N LEU A 27 4.44 -4.53 3.27
CA LEU A 27 5.09 -3.32 3.78
C LEU A 27 5.29 -2.27 2.69
N LEU A 28 5.80 -2.65 1.52
CA LEU A 28 5.98 -1.75 0.39
C LEU A 28 4.65 -1.21 -0.14
N SER A 29 3.61 -2.04 -0.20
CA SER A 29 2.28 -1.60 -0.64
C SER A 29 1.65 -0.62 0.35
N GLY A 30 1.73 -0.91 1.65
CA GLY A 30 1.28 0.00 2.70
C GLY A 30 2.03 1.33 2.69
N PHE A 31 3.37 1.26 2.54
CA PHE A 31 4.20 2.44 2.43
C PHE A 31 3.83 3.30 1.21
N ALA A 32 3.61 2.67 0.05
CA ALA A 32 3.19 3.37 -1.16
C ALA A 32 1.85 4.11 -0.95
N LEU A 33 0.85 3.47 -0.33
CA LEU A 33 -0.43 4.12 0.00
C LEU A 33 -0.22 5.32 0.94
N MET A 34 0.58 5.16 2.00
CA MET A 34 0.88 6.26 2.94
C MET A 34 1.55 7.45 2.25
N VAL A 35 2.48 7.18 1.31
CA VAL A 35 3.10 8.25 0.51
C VAL A 35 2.07 8.94 -0.36
N MET A 36 1.19 8.20 -1.04
CA MET A 36 0.13 8.78 -1.88
C MET A 36 -0.82 9.66 -1.06
N TYR A 37 -1.29 9.19 0.11
CA TYR A 37 -2.16 9.98 0.99
C TYR A 37 -1.48 11.23 1.52
N THR A 38 -0.22 11.13 1.93
CA THR A 38 0.56 12.27 2.42
C THR A 38 0.76 13.31 1.32
N LEU A 39 1.11 12.87 0.10
CA LEU A 39 1.28 13.75 -1.05
C LEU A 39 -0.04 14.43 -1.44
N LEU A 40 -1.16 13.70 -1.45
CA LEU A 40 -2.48 14.27 -1.69
C LEU A 40 -2.79 15.37 -0.67
N ARG A 41 -2.56 15.09 0.62
CA ARG A 41 -2.82 16.06 1.69
C ARG A 41 -1.93 17.30 1.57
N ILE A 42 -0.64 17.13 1.28
CA ILE A 42 0.27 18.27 1.05
C ILE A 42 -0.16 19.05 -0.19
N GLY A 43 -0.52 18.37 -1.28
CA GLY A 43 -1.03 19.00 -2.50
C GLY A 43 -2.28 19.84 -2.23
N LEU A 44 -3.23 19.31 -1.47
CA LEU A 44 -4.43 20.04 -1.04
C LEU A 44 -4.09 21.22 -0.12
N LEU A 45 -3.13 21.07 0.79
CA LEU A 45 -2.70 22.16 1.67
C LEU A 45 -2.08 23.30 0.85
N VAL A 46 -1.23 22.98 -0.12
CA VAL A 46 -0.60 23.96 -1.03
C VAL A 46 -1.65 24.62 -1.93
N TYR A 47 -2.61 23.85 -2.44
CA TYR A 47 -3.70 24.36 -3.27
C TYR A 47 -4.62 25.32 -2.50
N ASN A 48 -5.00 24.97 -1.27
CA ASN A 48 -5.89 25.76 -0.43
C ASN A 48 -5.13 26.77 0.46
N ARG A 49 -3.86 27.07 0.16
CA ARG A 49 -3.00 27.92 1.00
C ARG A 49 -3.55 29.32 1.23
N GLU A 50 -4.34 29.84 0.30
CA GLU A 50 -4.93 31.18 0.38
C GLU A 50 -6.06 31.24 1.40
N MET A 51 -6.65 30.09 1.76
CA MET A 51 -7.72 29.98 2.75
C MET A 51 -7.21 29.89 4.20
N ILE A 52 -5.88 29.82 4.39
CA ILE A 52 -5.23 29.59 5.69
C ILE A 52 -5.39 30.79 6.64
N GLY A 53 -5.41 32.02 6.11
CA GLY A 53 -5.49 33.24 6.90
C GLY A 53 -4.39 33.33 7.97
N ASP A 54 -4.76 33.70 9.20
CA ASP A 54 -3.85 33.84 10.35
C ASP A 54 -3.66 32.54 11.17
N THR A 55 -4.04 31.38 10.61
CA THR A 55 -3.96 30.12 11.36
C THR A 55 -2.50 29.75 11.65
N PRO A 56 -2.15 29.43 12.91
CA PRO A 56 -0.78 29.04 13.27
C PRO A 56 -0.31 27.78 12.57
N ALA A 57 0.96 27.77 12.15
CA ALA A 57 1.62 26.61 11.54
C ALA A 57 1.55 25.34 12.43
N SER A 58 1.55 25.50 13.76
CA SER A 58 1.43 24.39 14.72
C SER A 58 0.11 23.63 14.58
N THR A 59 -1.01 24.33 14.37
CA THR A 59 -2.32 23.71 14.18
C THR A 59 -2.36 22.86 12.91
N PHE A 60 -1.66 23.27 11.86
CA PHE A 60 -1.53 22.46 10.63
C PHE A 60 -0.68 21.22 10.84
N LEU A 61 0.42 21.31 11.61
CA LEU A 61 1.24 20.15 11.93
C LEU A 61 0.47 19.13 12.77
N GLU A 62 -0.32 19.59 13.73
CA GLU A 62 -1.21 18.72 14.52
C GLU A 62 -2.28 18.08 13.64
N ALA A 63 -2.94 18.86 12.76
CA ALA A 63 -3.92 18.34 11.82
C ALA A 63 -3.30 17.33 10.84
N LEU A 64 -2.09 17.60 10.35
CA LEU A 64 -1.33 16.71 9.47
C LEU A 64 -0.99 15.41 10.20
N PHE A 65 -0.51 15.47 11.44
CA PHE A 65 -0.18 14.29 12.24
C PHE A 65 -1.42 13.44 12.56
N ASN A 66 -2.52 14.09 12.96
CA ASN A 66 -3.79 13.42 13.20
C ASN A 66 -4.34 12.77 11.93
N GLY A 67 -4.23 13.47 10.80
CA GLY A 67 -4.56 12.92 9.49
C GLY A 67 -3.70 11.72 9.13
N THR A 68 -2.38 11.78 9.31
CA THR A 68 -1.46 10.68 9.00
C THR A 68 -1.77 9.46 9.87
N ARG A 69 -2.17 9.67 11.12
CA ARG A 69 -2.64 8.58 12.01
C ARG A 69 -3.92 7.93 11.49
N PHE A 70 -4.86 8.70 10.95
CA PHE A 70 -6.05 8.17 10.31
C PHE A 70 -5.69 7.36 9.05
N ASP A 71 -4.85 7.92 8.18
CA ASP A 71 -4.40 7.25 6.95
C ASP A 71 -3.69 5.92 7.26
N LEU A 72 -2.90 5.89 8.33
CA LEU A 72 -2.24 4.66 8.80
C LEU A 72 -3.26 3.60 9.21
N ARG A 73 -4.29 3.97 9.99
CA ARG A 73 -5.36 3.03 10.38
C ARG A 73 -6.10 2.50 9.16
N LEU A 74 -6.48 3.40 8.24
CA LEU A 74 -7.13 3.02 6.99
C LEU A 74 -6.25 2.06 6.18
N THR A 75 -4.97 2.37 6.00
CA THR A 75 -4.01 1.53 5.29
C THR A 75 -3.92 0.14 5.91
N VAL A 76 -3.85 0.04 7.24
CA VAL A 76 -3.84 -1.26 7.94
C VAL A 76 -5.09 -2.07 7.62
N TYR A 77 -6.28 -1.45 7.59
CA TYR A 77 -7.52 -2.13 7.21
C TYR A 77 -7.51 -2.61 5.76
N LEU A 78 -7.01 -1.80 4.83
CA LEU A 78 -6.91 -2.17 3.42
C LEU A 78 -5.93 -3.31 3.16
N LEU A 79 -4.92 -3.49 4.03
CA LEU A 79 -3.94 -4.55 3.96
C LEU A 79 -4.41 -5.88 4.58
N ILE A 80 -5.55 -5.92 5.29
CA ILE A 80 -6.06 -7.14 5.94
C ILE A 80 -6.11 -8.34 4.97
N PRO A 81 -6.65 -8.24 3.73
CA PRO A 81 -6.70 -9.38 2.82
C PRO A 81 -5.30 -9.90 2.45
N LEU A 82 -4.30 -9.02 2.38
CA LEU A 82 -2.92 -9.39 2.11
C LEU A 82 -2.29 -10.07 3.33
N VAL A 83 -2.60 -9.62 4.55
CA VAL A 83 -2.13 -10.28 5.78
C VAL A 83 -2.77 -11.66 5.93
N LEU A 84 -4.09 -11.79 5.71
CA LEU A 84 -4.79 -13.07 5.78
C LEU A 84 -4.26 -14.10 4.77
N SER A 85 -3.73 -13.64 3.63
CA SER A 85 -3.12 -14.55 2.67
C SER A 85 -1.81 -15.20 3.14
N LEU A 86 -1.19 -14.70 4.23
CA LEU A 86 -0.01 -15.34 4.84
C LEU A 86 -0.31 -16.77 5.33
N PHE A 87 -1.58 -17.09 5.60
CA PHE A 87 -1.97 -18.43 6.05
C PHE A 87 -2.09 -19.46 4.91
N SER A 88 -1.96 -19.04 3.63
CA SER A 88 -2.10 -19.95 2.49
C SER A 88 -1.14 -19.61 1.36
N ALA A 89 -0.25 -20.55 1.00
CA ALA A 89 0.69 -20.39 -0.12
C ALA A 89 -0.03 -20.16 -1.46
N ARG A 90 -1.22 -20.77 -1.64
CA ARG A 90 -2.05 -20.57 -2.84
C ARG A 90 -2.63 -19.16 -2.88
N ALA A 91 -3.00 -18.60 -1.73
CA ALA A 91 -3.45 -17.21 -1.63
C ALA A 91 -2.31 -16.22 -1.89
N MET A 92 -1.09 -16.47 -1.38
CA MET A 92 0.08 -15.63 -1.67
C MET A 92 0.46 -15.62 -3.15
N ALA A 93 0.18 -16.71 -3.88
CA ALA A 93 0.42 -16.80 -5.32
C ALA A 93 -0.58 -15.97 -6.15
N ALA A 94 -1.73 -15.56 -5.59
CA ALA A 94 -2.74 -14.74 -6.26
C ALA A 94 -2.36 -13.24 -6.34
N ARG A 95 -1.13 -12.94 -6.79
CA ARG A 95 -0.60 -11.57 -6.87
C ARG A 95 -1.45 -10.65 -7.74
N GLY A 96 -2.09 -11.17 -8.79
CA GLY A 96 -3.00 -10.40 -9.64
C GLY A 96 -4.19 -9.85 -8.86
N PHE A 97 -4.77 -10.65 -7.96
CA PHE A 97 -5.89 -10.23 -7.12
C PHE A 97 -5.47 -9.11 -6.17
N PHE A 98 -4.32 -9.23 -5.48
CA PHE A 98 -3.87 -8.18 -4.58
C PHE A 98 -3.53 -6.87 -5.31
N ARG A 99 -2.97 -6.95 -6.52
CA ARG A 99 -2.72 -5.76 -7.34
C ARG A 99 -4.03 -5.07 -7.70
N PHE A 100 -5.00 -5.82 -8.21
CA PHE A 100 -6.33 -5.29 -8.51
C PHE A 100 -6.99 -4.66 -7.28
N TRP A 101 -6.95 -5.36 -6.14
CA TRP A 101 -7.47 -4.87 -4.87
C TRP A 101 -6.82 -3.55 -4.46
N LEU A 102 -5.49 -3.49 -4.41
CA LEU A 102 -4.74 -2.29 -4.03
C LEU A 102 -5.01 -1.11 -4.99
N THR A 103 -5.12 -1.37 -6.29
CA THR A 103 -5.48 -0.34 -7.27
C THR A 103 -6.90 0.15 -7.04
N LEU A 104 -7.87 -0.74 -6.87
CA LEU A 104 -9.26 -0.39 -6.64
C LEU A 104 -9.42 0.47 -5.38
N VAL A 105 -8.90 -0.01 -4.24
CA VAL A 105 -9.03 0.72 -2.98
C VAL A 105 -8.24 2.01 -3.00
N GLY A 106 -7.03 2.02 -3.58
CA GLY A 106 -6.24 3.24 -3.75
C GLY A 106 -6.99 4.29 -4.57
N SER A 107 -7.59 3.89 -5.69
CA SER A 107 -8.45 4.78 -6.49
C SER A 107 -9.64 5.31 -5.69
N ILE A 108 -10.35 4.45 -4.96
CA ILE A 108 -11.47 4.89 -4.13
C ILE A 108 -11.00 5.94 -3.12
N THR A 109 -9.98 5.63 -2.33
CA THR A 109 -9.50 6.50 -1.25
C THR A 109 -8.86 7.81 -1.69
N LEU A 110 -8.40 7.91 -2.94
CA LEU A 110 -7.78 9.14 -3.46
C LEU A 110 -8.80 10.07 -4.12
N PHE A 111 -9.90 9.53 -4.63
CA PHE A 111 -10.87 10.28 -5.44
C PHE A 111 -12.26 10.39 -4.79
N PHE A 112 -12.56 9.61 -3.75
CA PHE A 112 -13.83 9.61 -3.01
C PHE A 112 -13.59 9.72 -1.50
#